data_AF-A0A7Y9EBI9-F1
#
_entry.id   AF-A0A7Y9EBI9-F1
#
_cell.length_a   1.000
_cell.length_b   1.000
_cell.length_c   1.000
_cell.angle_alpha   90.00
_cell.angle_beta   90.00
_cell.angle_gamma   90.00
#
_symmetry.space_group_name_H-M   'P 1'
#
loop_
_entity.id
_entity.type
_entity.pdbx_description
1 polymer ?
#
loop_
_entity_poly.entity_id
_entity_poly.type
_entity_poly.pdbx_seq_one_letter_code
_entity_poly.pdbx_strand_id
1 'polypeptide(L)'
;MSFSPAIIVTSTRADIGGMLDYIEVDEDFALVKTHPHRDLVGVPPGETRLRSKHGVTVLCVKSVGEHFTYATADTVLQYGDVILVAGPIAKAERFAGRL
;
A
#
# COMPACT_ATOMS: atom_id res chain seq x y z
N MET A 1 8.93 29.50 -3.71
CA MET A 1 7.61 28.88 -3.48
C MET A 1 7.10 28.38 -4.82
N SER A 2 7.16 27.08 -5.09
CA SER A 2 6.51 26.49 -6.26
C SER A 2 5.90 25.16 -5.83
N PHE A 3 4.63 25.00 -6.20
CA PHE A 3 3.73 23.94 -5.81
C PHE A 3 4.22 22.56 -6.31
N SER A 4 4.14 21.55 -5.44
CA SER A 4 4.32 20.15 -5.81
C SER A 4 3.08 19.69 -6.58
N PRO A 5 3.18 19.26 -7.85
CA PRO A 5 2.03 18.68 -8.53
C PRO A 5 1.75 17.32 -7.88
N ALA A 6 0.47 17.01 -7.71
CA ALA A 6 0.01 15.78 -7.10
C ALA A 6 0.76 14.57 -7.67
N ILE A 7 1.37 13.80 -6.77
CA ILE A 7 2.00 12.53 -7.10
C ILE A 7 0.88 11.55 -7.48
N ILE A 8 0.63 11.41 -8.78
CA ILE A 8 -0.34 10.46 -9.34
C ILE A 8 0.40 9.14 -9.55
N VAL A 9 0.03 8.10 -8.79
CA VAL A 9 0.40 6.71 -9.03
C VAL A 9 -0.25 6.25 -10.33
N THR A 10 0.44 6.49 -11.45
CA THR A 10 -0.03 6.12 -12.79
C THR A 10 0.48 4.73 -13.18
N SER A 11 -0.44 3.78 -13.11
CA SER A 11 -0.26 2.37 -13.41
C SER A 11 0.46 2.16 -14.75
N THR A 12 1.73 1.77 -14.71
CA THR A 12 2.44 1.24 -15.88
C THR A 12 2.61 -0.26 -15.69
N ARG A 13 1.91 -1.06 -16.51
CA ARG A 13 1.81 -2.54 -16.40
C ARG A 13 3.15 -3.24 -16.11
N ALA A 14 3.14 -4.11 -15.10
CA ALA A 14 3.57 -5.52 -15.24
C ALA A 14 3.09 -6.36 -14.03
N ASP A 15 2.14 -7.25 -14.27
CA ASP A 15 1.54 -8.16 -13.28
C ASP A 15 2.30 -9.50 -13.23
N ILE A 16 3.37 -9.58 -12.44
CA ILE A 16 3.83 -10.83 -11.82
C ILE A 16 4.44 -10.47 -10.45
N GLY A 17 3.72 -10.72 -9.36
CA GLY A 17 4.24 -10.52 -7.99
C GLY A 17 3.46 -9.59 -7.06
N GLY A 18 2.20 -9.25 -7.34
CA GLY A 18 1.32 -8.55 -6.38
C GLY A 18 1.51 -7.02 -6.25
N MET A 19 2.66 -6.48 -6.65
CA MET A 19 2.89 -5.04 -6.72
C MET A 19 2.31 -4.45 -8.02
N LEU A 20 1.37 -3.50 -7.88
CA LEU A 20 0.67 -2.88 -9.01
C LEU A 20 1.38 -1.63 -9.52
N ASP A 21 2.01 -0.85 -8.63
CA ASP A 21 2.76 0.37 -8.96
C ASP A 21 3.59 0.85 -7.75
N TYR A 22 4.64 1.67 -7.95
CA TYR A 22 5.36 2.32 -6.86
C TYR A 22 5.85 3.73 -7.21
N ILE A 23 5.96 4.58 -6.19
CA ILE A 23 6.59 5.89 -6.30
C ILE A 23 7.61 6.03 -5.18
N GLU A 24 8.85 6.37 -5.57
CA GLU A 24 9.88 6.79 -4.64
C GLU A 24 9.51 8.17 -4.06
N VAL A 25 9.42 8.22 -2.73
CA VAL A 25 9.12 9.44 -1.98
C VAL A 25 10.41 10.13 -1.56
N ASP A 26 11.44 9.34 -1.24
CA ASP A 26 12.81 9.77 -0.90
C ASP A 26 13.79 8.62 -1.20
N GLU A 27 15.10 8.84 -1.11
CA GLU A 27 16.18 7.91 -1.52
C GLU A 27 16.00 6.47 -0.99
N ASP A 28 15.35 6.29 0.17
CA ASP A 28 15.13 4.98 0.80
C ASP A 28 13.66 4.68 1.11
N PHE A 29 12.71 5.50 0.64
CA PHE A 29 11.31 5.43 1.03
C PHE A 29 10.36 5.43 -0.17
N ALA A 30 9.35 4.55 -0.16
CA ALA A 30 8.37 4.45 -1.25
C ALA A 30 6.92 4.37 -0.77
N LEU A 31 6.04 4.78 -1.68
CA LEU A 31 4.62 4.49 -1.66
C LEU A 31 4.33 3.42 -2.72
N VAL A 32 3.79 2.28 -2.28
CA VAL A 32 3.51 1.12 -3.13
C VAL A 32 2.01 0.88 -3.21
N LYS A 33 1.50 0.70 -4.43
CA LYS A 33 0.14 0.25 -4.70
C LYS A 33 0.14 -1.26 -4.88
N THR A 34 -0.67 -1.98 -4.11
CA THR A 34 -0.69 -3.45 -4.10
C THR A 34 -2.05 -3.97 -3.62
N HIS A 35 -2.22 -5.30 -3.61
CA HIS A 35 -3.32 -5.96 -2.93
C HIS A 35 -2.93 -6.30 -1.48
N PRO A 36 -3.91 -6.36 -0.55
CA PRO A 36 -3.60 -6.75 0.83
C PRO A 36 -3.05 -8.18 0.89
N HIS A 37 -2.01 -8.37 1.69
CA HIS A 37 -1.53 -9.70 2.03
C HIS A 37 -2.67 -10.49 2.72
N ARG A 38 -2.78 -11.80 2.47
CA ARG A 38 -3.87 -12.65 3.00
C ARG A 38 -4.07 -12.51 4.51
N ASP A 39 -2.98 -12.32 5.25
CA ASP A 39 -2.99 -12.21 6.72
C ASP A 39 -3.61 -10.88 7.22
N LEU A 40 -3.87 -9.92 6.33
CA LEU A 40 -4.55 -8.66 6.64
C LEU A 40 -6.02 -8.67 6.21
N VAL A 41 -6.44 -9.64 5.40
CA VAL A 41 -7.83 -9.72 4.93
C VAL A 41 -8.71 -10.14 6.09
N GLY A 42 -9.78 -9.37 6.34
CA GLY A 42 -10.71 -9.61 7.44
C GLY A 42 -10.19 -9.21 8.82
N VAL A 43 -8.98 -8.65 8.92
CA VAL A 43 -8.38 -8.21 10.20
C VAL A 43 -8.05 -6.72 10.13
N PRO A 44 -8.51 -5.89 11.08
CA PRO A 44 -8.18 -4.47 11.10
C PRO A 44 -6.66 -4.23 11.24
N PRO A 45 -6.06 -3.27 10.50
CA PRO A 45 -4.64 -2.93 10.59
C PRO A 45 -4.16 -2.69 12.02
N GLY A 46 -5.00 -2.12 12.89
CA GLY A 46 -4.70 -1.89 14.30
C GLY A 46 -4.38 -3.16 15.09
N GLU A 47 -4.90 -4.31 14.66
CA GLU A 47 -4.70 -5.62 15.32
C GLU A 47 -3.56 -6.43 14.69
N THR A 48 -3.15 -6.10 13.46
CA THR A 48 -2.18 -6.88 12.67
C THR A 48 -0.72 -6.62 13.05
N ARG A 49 -0.44 -5.61 13.90
CA ARG A 49 0.91 -5.15 14.26
C ARG A 49 1.78 -4.82 13.03
N LEU A 50 1.14 -4.37 11.95
CA LEU A 50 1.75 -4.18 10.63
C LEU A 50 3.07 -3.42 10.68
N ARG A 51 3.08 -2.26 11.35
CA ARG A 51 4.24 -1.38 11.42
C ARG A 51 5.42 -2.03 12.15
N SER A 52 5.19 -2.73 13.26
CA SER A 52 6.25 -3.42 13.99
C SER A 52 6.72 -4.71 13.29
N LYS A 53 5.83 -5.42 12.59
CA LYS A 53 6.14 -6.71 11.96
C LYS A 53 6.79 -6.56 10.58
N HIS A 54 6.29 -5.60 9.79
CA HIS A 54 6.67 -5.41 8.39
C HIS A 54 7.39 -4.09 8.14
N GLY A 55 7.32 -3.12 9.05
CA GLY A 55 7.95 -1.81 8.88
C GLY A 55 7.24 -0.92 7.86
N VAL A 56 5.96 -1.17 7.61
CA VAL A 56 5.14 -0.43 6.64
C VAL A 56 3.82 0.03 7.28
N THR A 57 3.17 1.00 6.63
CA THR A 57 1.87 1.55 7.04
C THR A 57 0.91 1.53 5.85
N VAL A 58 -0.32 1.03 6.03
CA VAL A 58 -1.40 1.20 5.04
C VAL A 58 -1.96 2.61 5.18
N LEU A 59 -1.90 3.40 4.10
CA LEU A 59 -2.41 4.77 4.08
C LEU A 59 -3.84 4.84 3.53
N CYS A 60 -4.10 4.13 2.44
CA CYS A 60 -5.37 4.18 1.74
C CYS A 60 -5.84 2.78 1.34
N VAL A 61 -7.16 2.64 1.24
CA VAL A 61 -7.84 1.48 0.68
C VAL A 61 -8.80 1.93 -0.41
N LYS A 62 -8.91 1.13 -1.46
CA LYS A 62 -9.93 1.24 -2.51
C LYS A 62 -10.60 -0.11 -2.64
N SER A 63 -11.85 -0.19 -2.21
CA SER A 63 -12.68 -1.38 -2.43
C SER A 63 -13.15 -1.47 -3.87
N VAL A 64 -13.58 -2.67 -4.26
CA VAL A 64 -14.04 -2.94 -5.63
C VAL A 64 -15.21 -2.02 -5.97
N GLY A 65 -15.07 -1.24 -7.04
CA GLY A 65 -16.09 -0.28 -7.49
C GLY A 65 -16.06 1.08 -6.78
N GLU A 66 -15.24 1.24 -5.75
CA GLU A 66 -15.17 2.46 -4.92
C GLU A 66 -13.98 3.34 -5.29
N HIS A 67 -13.92 4.55 -4.69
CA HIS A 67 -12.75 5.41 -4.73
C HIS A 67 -11.78 5.10 -3.58
N PHE A 68 -10.54 5.61 -3.68
CA PHE A 68 -9.62 5.54 -2.54
C PHE A 68 -10.15 6.37 -1.37
N THR A 69 -10.04 5.81 -0.18
CA THR A 69 -10.25 6.51 1.10
C THR A 69 -9.11 6.17 2.05
N TYR A 70 -8.99 6.93 3.15
CA TYR A 70 -7.99 6.68 4.17
C TYR A 70 -8.28 5.37 4.90
N ALA A 71 -7.24 4.57 5.10
CA ALA A 71 -7.29 3.45 6.02
C ALA A 71 -7.15 3.97 7.46
N THR A 72 -8.01 3.48 8.33
CA THR A 72 -7.97 3.68 9.78
C THR A 72 -7.49 2.39 10.46
N ALA A 73 -7.25 2.46 11.77
CA ALA A 73 -6.93 1.27 12.56
C ALA A 73 -8.01 0.19 12.48
N ASP A 74 -9.27 0.60 12.30
CA ASP A 74 -10.46 -0.26 12.28
C ASP A 74 -10.89 -0.69 10.87
N THR A 75 -10.18 -0.27 9.83
CA THR A 75 -10.53 -0.58 8.44
C THR A 75 -10.37 -2.07 8.16
N VAL A 76 -11.45 -2.77 7.82
CA VAL A 76 -11.39 -4.19 7.50
C VAL A 76 -11.15 -4.40 6.01
N LEU A 77 -9.92 -4.76 5.65
CA LEU A 77 -9.52 -4.99 4.26
C LEU A 77 -10.14 -6.27 3.69
N GLN A 78 -10.55 -6.22 2.43
CA GLN A 78 -11.11 -7.34 1.66
C GLN A 78 -10.13 -7.84 0.61
N TYR A 79 -10.29 -9.09 0.16
CA TYR A 79 -9.41 -9.71 -0.84
C TYR A 79 -9.34 -8.93 -2.16
N GLY A 80 -10.45 -8.31 -2.57
CA GLY A 80 -10.54 -7.53 -3.82
C GLY A 80 -10.03 -6.09 -3.70
N ASP A 81 -9.66 -5.65 -2.50
CA ASP A 81 -9.23 -4.26 -2.28
C ASP A 81 -7.86 -3.99 -2.94
N VAL A 82 -7.66 -2.73 -3.29
CA VAL A 82 -6.34 -2.18 -3.62
C VAL A 82 -5.93 -1.25 -2.48
N ILE A 83 -4.70 -1.39 -2.00
CA ILE A 83 -4.16 -0.58 -0.91
C ILE A 83 -2.94 0.22 -1.36
N LEU A 84 -2.73 1.35 -0.69
CA LEU A 84 -1.48 2.12 -0.76
C LEU A 84 -0.72 1.94 0.54
N VAL A 85 0.54 1.54 0.43
CA VAL A 85 1.41 1.21 1.55
C VAL A 85 2.67 2.05 1.49
N ALA A 86 3.03 2.67 2.61
CA ALA A 86 4.23 3.48 2.74
C ALA A 86 5.26 2.82 3.66
N GLY A 87 6.53 2.90 3.29
CA GLY A 87 7.65 2.42 4.10
C GLY A 87 8.98 2.46 3.37
N PRO A 88 10.07 2.00 4.02
CA PRO A 88 11.35 1.85 3.36
C PRO A 88 11.23 0.94 2.12
N ILE A 89 11.86 1.31 1.01
CA ILE A 89 11.67 0.65 -0.32
C ILE A 89 11.72 -0.88 -0.20
N ALA A 90 12.82 -1.40 0.36
CA ALA A 90 13.01 -2.85 0.49
C ALA A 90 11.91 -3.54 1.33
N LYS A 91 11.34 -2.86 2.33
CA LYS A 91 10.26 -3.41 3.16
C LYS A 91 8.92 -3.32 2.44
N ALA A 92 8.66 -2.23 1.73
CA ALA A 92 7.44 -2.03 0.96
C ALA A 92 7.35 -3.01 -0.23
N GLU A 93 8.45 -3.22 -0.97
CA GLU A 93 8.51 -4.19 -2.07
C GLU A 93 8.36 -5.64 -1.57
N ARG A 94 9.04 -6.00 -0.47
CA ARG A 94 8.87 -7.31 0.17
C ARG A 94 7.44 -7.53 0.63
N PHE A 95 6.83 -6.50 1.23
CA PHE A 95 5.43 -6.57 1.66
C PHE A 95 4.48 -6.78 0.46
N ALA A 96 4.78 -6.13 -0.67
CA ALA A 96 3.98 -6.25 -1.89
C ALA A 96 4.24 -7.55 -2.69
N GLY A 97 5.18 -8.40 -2.27
CA GLY A 97 5.46 -9.70 -2.89
C GLY A 97 6.47 -9.69 -4.04
N ARG A 98 7.25 -8.61 -4.19
CA ARG A 98 8.24 -8.43 -5.27
C ARG A 98 9.67 -8.88 -4.91
N LEU A 99 9.96 -9.10 -3.64
CA LEU A 99 11.26 -9.52 -3.08
C LEU A 99 11.14 -10.72 -2.14
#